data_AF-A0AAN6EAT4-F1
#
_entry.id   AF-A0AAN6EAT4-F1
#
_cell.length_a   1.000
_cell.length_b   1.000
_cell.length_c   1.000
_cell.angle_alpha   90.00
_cell.angle_beta   90.00
_cell.angle_gamma   90.00
#
_symmetry.space_group_name_H-M   'P 1'
#
loop_
_entity.id
_entity.type
_entity.pdbx_description
1 polymer ?
#
loop_
_entity_poly.entity_id
_entity_poly.type
_entity_poly.pdbx_seq_one_letter_code
_entity_poly.pdbx_strand_id
1 'polypeptide(L)'
;MKADTQSYVNLLRIYKQKAEQDKAELTQCLRKVVQEAALADDHVSAGEIDTFCKNASQLRLVRTHALHHEAETAPELWDNLVNEGVSEHYALFRAAGVFLEKHGRYPGIPDADTGAGDLDAQCEQDARELRAIAVDLMTAWGNKDPEVAESLVAEFVRSGYMELHNVAAVVGGIVAQETIKLITHQYVPQNGICIIDTANNLLAAVKA
;
A
#
# COMPACT_ATOMS: atom_id res chain seq x y z
N MET A 1 -0.95 -36.44 8.78
CA MET A 1 -1.76 -37.67 8.64
C MET A 1 -1.06 -38.79 9.40
N LYS A 2 -1.75 -39.51 10.30
CA LYS A 2 -1.22 -40.75 10.88
C LYS A 2 -1.65 -41.91 9.97
N ALA A 3 -0.70 -42.53 9.27
CA ALA A 3 -0.93 -43.65 8.36
C ALA A 3 0.31 -44.56 8.36
N ASP A 4 0.15 -45.81 7.95
CA ASP A 4 1.29 -46.67 7.68
C ASP A 4 2.07 -46.20 6.44
N THR A 5 3.36 -46.53 6.38
CA THR A 5 4.26 -46.09 5.30
C THR A 5 3.75 -46.50 3.92
N GLN A 6 3.19 -47.70 3.77
CA GLN A 6 2.73 -48.22 2.48
C GLN A 6 1.53 -47.43 1.97
N SER A 7 0.52 -47.21 2.82
CA SER A 7 -0.66 -46.41 2.49
C SER A 7 -0.31 -44.96 2.18
N TYR A 8 0.60 -44.36 2.95
CA TYR A 8 1.08 -43.00 2.69
C TYR A 8 1.75 -42.87 1.31
N VAL A 9 2.69 -43.78 0.99
CA VAL A 9 3.40 -43.76 -0.29
C VAL A 9 2.46 -44.03 -1.46
N ASN A 10 1.49 -44.94 -1.30
CA ASN A 10 0.50 -45.22 -2.34
C ASN A 10 -0.38 -43.99 -2.63
N LEU A 11 -0.89 -43.33 -1.58
CA LEU A 11 -1.70 -42.13 -1.75
C LEU A 11 -0.89 -41.01 -2.41
N LEU A 12 0.34 -40.77 -1.97
CA LEU A 12 1.24 -39.79 -2.58
C LEU A 12 1.46 -40.07 -4.07
N ARG A 13 1.62 -41.33 -4.46
CA ARG A 13 1.80 -41.73 -5.86
C ARG A 13 0.58 -41.38 -6.71
N ILE A 14 -0.63 -41.60 -6.20
CA ILE A 14 -1.88 -41.27 -6.90
C ILE A 14 -1.94 -39.75 -7.19
N TYR A 15 -1.70 -38.91 -6.18
CA TYR A 15 -1.69 -37.45 -6.38
C TYR A 15 -0.60 -36.98 -7.35
N LYS A 16 0.61 -37.54 -7.25
CA LYS A 16 1.69 -37.22 -8.19
C LYS A 16 1.34 -37.60 -9.62
N GLN A 17 0.79 -38.79 -9.85
CA GLN A 17 0.38 -39.23 -11.19
C GLN A 17 -0.70 -38.32 -11.77
N LYS A 18 -1.69 -37.93 -10.96
CA LYS A 18 -2.73 -37.01 -11.42
C LYS A 18 -2.17 -35.62 -11.74
N ALA A 19 -1.29 -35.08 -10.90
CA ALA A 19 -0.64 -33.79 -11.14
C ALA A 19 0.17 -33.78 -12.46
N GLU A 20 0.88 -34.86 -12.79
CA GLU A 20 1.61 -34.98 -14.06
C GLU A 20 0.65 -35.06 -15.28
N GLN A 21 -0.48 -35.76 -15.15
CA GLN A 21 -1.50 -35.80 -16.20
C GLN A 21 -2.09 -34.41 -16.46
N ASP A 22 -2.44 -33.68 -15.39
CA ASP A 22 -3.01 -32.34 -15.48
C ASP A 22 -2.01 -31.33 -16.08
N LYS A 23 -0.74 -31.45 -15.70
CA LYS A 23 0.35 -30.66 -16.28
C LYS A 23 0.52 -30.92 -17.78
N ALA A 24 0.43 -32.18 -18.20
CA ALA A 24 0.54 -32.53 -19.62
C ALA A 24 -0.63 -31.95 -20.44
N GLU A 25 -1.85 -32.00 -19.91
CA GLU A 25 -3.04 -31.40 -20.52
C GLU A 25 -2.92 -29.87 -20.62
N LEU A 26 -2.53 -29.20 -19.53
CA LEU A 26 -2.26 -27.76 -19.53
C LEU A 26 -1.20 -27.37 -20.58
N THR A 27 -0.12 -28.15 -20.68
CA THR A 27 0.96 -27.90 -21.65
C THR A 27 0.45 -27.97 -23.08
N GLN A 28 -0.46 -28.89 -23.39
CA GLN A 28 -1.09 -28.98 -24.72
C GLN A 28 -1.97 -27.77 -25.01
N CYS A 29 -2.75 -27.30 -24.03
CA CYS A 29 -3.57 -26.09 -24.17
C CYS A 29 -2.69 -24.84 -24.36
N LEU A 30 -1.62 -24.71 -23.57
CA LEU A 30 -0.68 -23.60 -23.66
C LEU A 30 -0.02 -23.50 -25.04
N ARG A 31 0.38 -24.63 -25.63
CA ARG A 31 0.96 -24.66 -26.99
C ARG A 31 0.02 -24.06 -28.03
N LYS A 32 -1.28 -24.35 -27.95
CA LYS A 32 -2.28 -23.76 -28.87
C LYS A 32 -2.34 -22.24 -28.73
N VAL A 33 -2.38 -21.74 -27.50
CA VAL A 33 -2.42 -20.29 -27.21
C VAL A 33 -1.14 -19.58 -27.68
N VAL A 34 0.03 -20.20 -27.48
CA VAL A 34 1.32 -19.67 -27.94
C VAL A 34 1.38 -19.59 -29.47
N GLN A 35 0.87 -20.62 -30.16
CA GLN A 35 0.78 -20.64 -31.62
C GLN A 35 -0.20 -19.59 -32.16
N GLU A 36 -1.37 -19.44 -31.53
CA GLU A 36 -2.35 -18.40 -31.86
C GLU A 36 -1.78 -16.98 -31.67
N ALA A 37 -0.91 -16.80 -30.67
CA ALA A 37 -0.21 -15.55 -30.40
C ALA A 37 1.04 -15.32 -31.29
N ALA A 38 1.34 -16.25 -32.22
CA ALA A 38 2.55 -16.22 -33.07
C ALA A 38 3.87 -16.11 -32.28
N LEU A 39 3.93 -16.74 -31.10
CA LEU A 39 5.12 -16.83 -30.26
C LEU A 39 5.85 -18.16 -30.48
N ALA A 40 7.12 -18.23 -30.07
CA ALA A 40 7.91 -19.46 -30.18
C ALA A 40 7.40 -20.55 -29.22
N ASP A 41 7.46 -21.82 -29.62
CA ASP A 41 6.96 -22.95 -28.82
C ASP A 41 7.66 -23.10 -27.45
N ASP A 42 8.87 -22.55 -27.31
CA ASP A 42 9.68 -22.52 -26.09
C ASP A 42 9.58 -21.19 -25.31
N HIS A 43 8.65 -20.30 -25.70
CA HIS A 43 8.46 -19.01 -25.05
C HIS A 43 8.13 -19.13 -23.56
N VAL A 44 7.48 -20.22 -23.14
CA VAL A 44 7.25 -20.56 -21.74
C VAL A 44 8.04 -21.82 -21.40
N SER A 45 8.93 -21.70 -20.41
CA SER A 45 9.80 -22.80 -20.01
C SER A 45 9.04 -23.91 -19.26
N ALA A 46 9.55 -25.14 -19.30
CA ALA A 46 8.97 -26.25 -18.54
C ALA A 46 8.97 -26.00 -17.01
N GLY A 47 9.90 -25.18 -16.51
CA GLY A 47 9.97 -24.77 -15.10
C GLY A 47 8.87 -23.79 -14.71
N GLU A 48 8.48 -22.88 -15.59
CA GLU A 48 7.35 -21.97 -15.37
C GLU A 48 6.02 -22.72 -15.38
N ILE A 49 5.85 -23.67 -16.31
CA ILE A 49 4.66 -24.55 -16.35
C ILE A 49 4.54 -25.33 -15.04
N ASP A 50 5.65 -25.89 -14.53
CA ASP A 50 5.67 -26.62 -13.26
C ASP A 50 5.28 -25.73 -12.07
N THR A 51 5.89 -24.54 -12.00
CA THR A 51 5.58 -23.54 -10.96
C THR A 51 4.12 -23.12 -11.03
N PHE A 52 3.59 -22.89 -12.23
CA PHE A 52 2.19 -22.52 -12.44
C PHE A 52 1.25 -23.64 -11.97
N CYS A 53 1.46 -24.89 -12.39
CA CYS A 53 0.62 -26.02 -11.96
C CYS A 53 0.60 -26.18 -10.43
N LYS A 54 1.74 -26.00 -9.77
CA LYS A 54 1.85 -26.09 -8.30
C LYS A 54 1.11 -24.96 -7.59
N ASN A 55 1.04 -23.77 -8.19
CA ASN A 55 0.52 -22.55 -7.57
C ASN A 55 -0.78 -22.03 -8.22
N ALA A 56 -1.43 -22.82 -9.09
CA ALA A 56 -2.57 -22.38 -9.88
C ALA A 56 -3.75 -21.88 -9.02
N SER A 57 -3.96 -22.47 -7.84
CA SER A 57 -4.98 -22.04 -6.89
C SER A 57 -4.63 -20.77 -6.11
N GLN A 58 -3.37 -20.33 -6.19
CA GLN A 58 -2.82 -19.20 -5.44
C GLN A 58 -2.51 -18.00 -6.33
N LEU A 59 -2.90 -18.03 -7.60
CA LEU A 59 -2.71 -16.90 -8.50
C LEU A 59 -3.36 -15.63 -7.90
N ARG A 60 -2.64 -14.52 -8.03
CA ARG A 60 -3.06 -13.19 -7.57
C ARG A 60 -2.76 -12.20 -8.67
N LEU A 61 -3.67 -11.26 -8.84
CA LEU A 61 -3.52 -10.11 -9.72
C LEU A 61 -3.72 -8.87 -8.87
N VAL A 62 -2.68 -8.05 -8.75
CA VAL A 62 -2.73 -6.76 -8.07
C VAL A 62 -2.75 -5.67 -9.14
N ARG A 63 -3.73 -4.78 -9.07
CA ARG A 63 -3.87 -3.63 -9.96
C ARG A 63 -3.91 -2.37 -9.10
N THR A 64 -3.00 -1.46 -9.38
CA THR A 64 -2.93 -0.14 -8.75
C THR A 64 -3.47 0.92 -9.70
N HIS A 65 -4.05 1.99 -9.17
CA HIS A 65 -4.39 3.17 -9.96
C HIS A 65 -3.17 4.09 -10.09
N ALA A 66 -3.24 5.03 -11.02
CA ALA A 66 -2.22 6.06 -11.14
C ALA A 66 -2.34 7.07 -9.98
N LEU A 67 -1.20 7.55 -9.47
CA LEU A 67 -1.16 8.46 -8.32
C LEU A 67 -1.87 9.79 -8.59
N HIS A 68 -1.80 10.33 -9.82
CA HIS A 68 -2.46 11.59 -10.16
C HIS A 68 -3.99 11.51 -10.04
N HIS A 69 -4.58 10.34 -10.30
CA HIS A 69 -6.02 10.14 -10.15
C HIS A 69 -6.42 10.32 -8.68
N GLU A 70 -5.65 9.75 -7.75
CA GLU A 70 -5.87 9.90 -6.31
C GLU A 70 -5.73 11.34 -5.82
N ALA A 71 -4.87 12.14 -6.47
CA ALA A 71 -4.65 13.54 -6.13
C ALA A 71 -5.81 14.46 -6.55
N GLU A 72 -6.49 14.15 -7.66
CA GLU A 72 -7.58 14.96 -8.22
C GLU A 72 -8.96 14.54 -7.70
N THR A 73 -9.12 13.27 -7.32
CA THR A 73 -10.40 12.73 -6.85
C THR A 73 -10.42 12.50 -5.34
N ALA A 74 -11.61 12.24 -4.81
CA ALA A 74 -11.75 11.63 -3.50
C ALA A 74 -11.01 10.27 -3.48
N PRO A 75 -10.42 9.88 -2.34
CA PRO A 75 -9.79 8.57 -2.23
C PRO A 75 -10.85 7.47 -2.40
N GLU A 76 -10.66 6.59 -3.38
CA GLU A 76 -11.57 5.44 -3.59
C GLU A 76 -11.67 4.54 -2.36
N LEU A 77 -10.61 4.54 -1.54
CA LEU A 77 -10.50 3.75 -0.31
C LEU A 77 -10.99 4.49 0.93
N TRP A 78 -11.77 5.56 0.79
CA TRP A 78 -12.24 6.38 1.91
C TRP A 78 -12.89 5.55 3.02
N ASP A 79 -13.84 4.67 2.67
CA ASP A 79 -14.52 3.83 3.65
C ASP A 79 -13.54 2.91 4.40
N ASN A 80 -12.52 2.40 3.71
CA ASN A 80 -11.50 1.54 4.31
C ASN A 80 -10.56 2.35 5.22
N LEU A 81 -10.20 3.58 4.84
CA LEU A 81 -9.43 4.51 5.68
C LEU A 81 -10.17 4.85 6.98
N VAL A 82 -11.50 5.05 6.90
CA VAL A 82 -12.36 5.30 8.06
C VAL A 82 -12.43 4.05 8.95
N ASN A 83 -12.61 2.87 8.37
CA ASN A 83 -12.67 1.60 9.13
C ASN A 83 -11.36 1.28 9.87
N GLU A 84 -10.22 1.62 9.27
CA GLU A 84 -8.90 1.43 9.87
C GLU A 84 -8.49 2.58 10.82
N GLY A 85 -9.32 3.62 10.96
CA GLY A 85 -9.08 4.75 11.87
C GLY A 85 -7.92 5.66 11.47
N VAL A 86 -7.62 5.74 10.17
CA VAL A 86 -6.50 6.53 9.62
C VAL A 86 -6.93 7.56 8.57
N SER A 87 -8.23 7.79 8.45
CA SER A 87 -8.80 8.82 7.57
C SER A 87 -8.29 10.23 7.90
N GLU A 88 -8.12 10.54 9.19
CA GLU A 88 -7.57 11.82 9.66
C GLU A 88 -6.11 12.01 9.25
N HIS A 89 -5.25 11.00 9.43
CA HIS A 89 -3.85 11.03 8.99
C HIS A 89 -3.76 11.26 7.48
N TYR A 90 -4.57 10.52 6.70
CA TYR A 90 -4.61 10.68 5.25
C TYR A 90 -5.03 12.10 4.84
N ALA A 91 -6.11 12.61 5.45
CA ALA A 91 -6.59 13.97 5.20
C ALA A 91 -5.52 15.02 5.53
N LEU A 92 -4.77 14.83 6.62
CA LEU A 92 -3.68 15.74 7.01
C LEU A 92 -2.50 15.70 6.05
N PHE A 93 -2.10 14.53 5.54
CA PHE A 93 -1.08 14.43 4.49
C PHE A 93 -1.51 15.16 3.21
N ARG A 94 -2.78 15.03 2.82
CA ARG A 94 -3.34 15.75 1.67
C ARG A 94 -3.40 17.26 1.92
N ALA A 95 -3.83 17.66 3.12
CA ALA A 95 -3.89 19.06 3.53
C ALA A 95 -2.50 19.71 3.57
N ALA A 96 -1.46 18.98 3.99
CA ALA A 96 -0.09 19.46 3.97
C ALA A 96 0.42 19.76 2.55
N GLY A 97 -0.02 18.98 1.55
CA GLY A 97 0.26 19.27 0.14
C GLY A 97 -0.38 20.58 -0.34
N VAL A 98 -1.67 20.77 -0.03
CA VAL A 98 -2.39 22.03 -0.34
C VAL A 98 -1.77 23.22 0.40
N PHE A 99 -1.36 23.02 1.66
CA PHE A 99 -0.68 24.05 2.45
C PHE A 99 0.65 24.45 1.81
N LEU A 100 1.44 23.49 1.34
CA LEU A 100 2.70 23.74 0.63
C LEU A 100 2.46 24.56 -0.65
N GLU A 101 1.44 24.24 -1.43
CA GLU A 101 1.10 25.00 -2.64
C GLU A 101 0.69 26.45 -2.33
N LYS A 102 0.00 26.66 -1.20
CA LYS A 102 -0.49 27.99 -0.80
C LYS A 102 0.60 28.87 -0.18
N HIS A 103 1.47 28.31 0.64
CA HIS A 103 2.44 29.06 1.46
C HIS A 103 3.89 28.90 1.00
N GLY A 104 4.18 27.95 0.10
CA GLY A 104 5.55 27.65 -0.34
C GLY A 104 6.41 26.96 0.71
N ARG A 105 5.83 26.57 1.86
CA ARG A 105 6.47 25.83 2.95
C ARG A 105 5.52 24.81 3.56
N TYR A 106 6.05 23.82 4.26
CA TYR A 106 5.24 22.91 5.06
C TYR A 106 4.81 23.54 6.40
N PRO A 107 3.70 23.06 7.00
CA PRO A 107 3.27 23.48 8.33
C PRO A 107 4.36 23.22 9.38
N GLY A 108 4.57 24.18 10.28
CA GLY A 108 5.52 24.06 11.39
C GLY A 108 6.98 24.32 11.04
N ILE A 109 7.30 24.59 9.77
CA ILE A 109 8.61 25.13 9.39
C ILE A 109 8.58 26.64 9.68
N PRO A 110 9.54 27.18 10.47
CA PRO A 110 9.63 28.62 10.70
C PRO A 110 9.83 29.39 9.42
N ASP A 111 9.14 30.53 9.31
CA ASP A 111 9.46 31.49 8.25
C ASP A 111 10.81 32.15 8.53
N ALA A 112 11.50 32.61 7.48
CA ALA A 112 12.83 33.20 7.59
C ALA A 112 12.88 34.43 8.53
N ASP A 113 11.75 35.11 8.68
CA ASP A 113 11.59 36.31 9.51
C ASP A 113 11.07 36.00 10.93
N THR A 114 10.75 34.74 11.24
CA THR A 114 10.17 34.35 12.53
C THR A 114 11.25 34.24 13.60
N GLY A 115 11.18 35.12 14.60
CA GLY A 115 12.02 35.04 15.80
C GLY A 115 11.61 33.88 16.71
N ALA A 116 12.53 33.44 17.57
CA ALA A 116 12.28 32.29 18.47
C ALA A 116 11.08 32.46 19.42
N GLY A 117 10.64 33.71 19.68
CA GLY A 117 9.48 34.01 20.51
C GLY A 117 8.13 33.97 19.78
N ASP A 118 8.13 34.01 18.44
CA ASP A 118 6.90 34.04 17.61
C ASP A 118 6.58 32.67 16.99
N LEU A 119 7.48 31.69 17.16
CA LEU A 119 7.35 30.31 16.68
C LEU A 119 6.07 29.63 17.17
N ASP A 120 5.77 29.74 18.46
CA ASP A 120 4.59 29.08 19.05
C ASP A 120 3.29 29.65 18.43
N ALA A 121 3.22 30.97 18.26
CA ALA A 121 2.09 31.64 17.62
C ALA A 121 1.94 31.24 16.15
N GLN A 122 3.05 31.11 15.42
CA GLN A 122 3.04 30.60 14.04
C GLN A 122 2.54 29.15 13.99
N CYS A 123 3.05 28.27 14.85
CA CYS A 123 2.61 26.88 14.92
C CYS A 123 1.11 26.77 15.23
N GLU A 124 0.58 27.59 16.15
CA GLU A 124 -0.86 27.63 16.43
C GLU A 124 -1.70 28.14 15.25
N GLN A 125 -1.16 29.06 14.44
CA GLN A 125 -1.81 29.52 13.22
C GLN A 125 -1.79 28.43 12.14
N ASP A 126 -0.63 27.83 11.90
CA ASP A 126 -0.44 26.73 10.95
C ASP A 126 -1.35 25.55 11.29
N ALA A 127 -1.48 25.20 12.57
CA ALA A 127 -2.36 24.12 13.02
C ALA A 127 -3.84 24.41 12.73
N ARG A 128 -4.30 25.64 13.01
CA ARG A 128 -5.67 26.05 12.70
C ARG A 128 -5.97 26.00 11.21
N GLU A 129 -5.04 26.47 10.39
CA GLU A 129 -5.20 26.47 8.94
C GLU A 129 -5.12 25.05 8.35
N LEU A 130 -4.16 24.23 8.78
CA LEU A 130 -4.02 22.85 8.35
C LEU A 130 -5.28 22.04 8.68
N ARG A 131 -5.83 22.23 9.89
CA ARG A 131 -7.09 21.60 10.30
C ARG A 131 -8.26 22.02 9.40
N ALA A 132 -8.37 23.31 9.10
CA ALA A 132 -9.44 23.82 8.23
C ALA A 132 -9.36 23.19 6.84
N ILE A 133 -8.16 23.13 6.23
CA ILE A 133 -7.95 22.50 4.92
C ILE A 133 -8.32 21.00 4.98
N ALA A 134 -7.90 20.29 6.02
CA ALA A 134 -8.22 18.87 6.17
C ALA A 134 -9.73 18.63 6.27
N VAL A 135 -10.45 19.42 7.08
CA VAL A 135 -11.90 19.35 7.24
C VAL A 135 -12.62 19.66 5.92
N ASP A 136 -12.18 20.68 5.19
CA ASP A 136 -12.74 21.04 3.89
C ASP A 136 -12.57 19.91 2.86
N LEU A 137 -11.40 19.27 2.82
CA LEU A 137 -11.13 18.10 1.97
C LEU A 137 -12.03 16.91 2.33
N MET A 138 -12.13 16.57 3.62
CA MET A 138 -13.00 15.48 4.08
C MET A 138 -14.46 15.74 3.74
N THR A 139 -14.92 16.99 3.85
CA THR A 139 -16.26 17.40 3.44
C THR A 139 -16.47 17.22 1.94
N ALA A 140 -15.50 17.65 1.13
CA ALA A 140 -15.54 17.51 -0.32
C ALA A 140 -15.56 16.04 -0.78
N TRP A 141 -14.93 15.14 -0.02
CA TRP A 141 -14.96 13.70 -0.25
C TRP A 141 -16.26 13.03 0.23
N GLY A 142 -17.20 13.78 0.79
CA GLY A 142 -18.53 13.29 1.18
C GLY A 142 -18.62 12.81 2.63
N ASN A 143 -17.64 13.14 3.49
CA ASN A 143 -17.77 12.88 4.92
C ASN A 143 -18.86 13.79 5.54
N LYS A 144 -19.82 13.17 6.24
CA LYS A 144 -20.96 13.87 6.85
C LYS A 144 -20.61 14.58 8.14
N ASP A 145 -19.58 14.11 8.85
CA ASP A 145 -19.10 14.71 10.09
C ASP A 145 -17.56 14.68 10.10
N PRO A 146 -16.91 15.63 9.40
CA PRO A 146 -15.47 15.70 9.31
C PRO A 146 -14.88 16.20 10.64
N GLU A 147 -14.44 15.25 11.46
CA GLU A 147 -13.67 15.53 12.67
C GLU A 147 -12.21 15.17 12.47
N VAL A 148 -11.32 16.08 12.86
CA VAL A 148 -9.87 15.86 12.93
C VAL A 148 -9.41 16.28 14.32
N ALA A 149 -8.79 15.35 15.04
CA ALA A 149 -8.33 15.55 16.39
C ALA A 149 -7.26 16.65 16.46
N GLU A 150 -7.47 17.66 17.31
CA GLU A 150 -6.52 18.77 17.47
C GLU A 150 -5.12 18.30 17.89
N SER A 151 -5.04 17.24 18.70
CA SER A 151 -3.78 16.62 19.10
C SER A 151 -2.99 16.08 17.91
N LEU A 152 -3.66 15.48 16.93
CA LEU A 152 -3.02 14.95 15.72
C LEU A 152 -2.53 16.09 14.84
N VAL A 153 -3.33 17.14 14.65
CA VAL A 153 -2.90 18.33 13.88
C VAL A 153 -1.70 19.01 14.52
N ALA A 154 -1.74 19.19 15.84
CA ALA A 154 -0.62 19.75 16.59
C ALA A 154 0.65 18.92 16.40
N GLU A 155 0.55 17.58 16.38
CA GLU A 155 1.68 16.69 16.15
C GLU A 155 2.25 16.80 14.72
N PHE A 156 1.39 16.96 13.70
CA PHE A 156 1.81 17.21 12.32
C PHE A 156 2.60 18.52 12.19
N VAL A 157 2.10 19.60 12.80
CA VAL A 157 2.80 20.90 12.82
C VAL A 157 4.09 20.80 13.63
N ARG A 158 4.06 20.17 14.81
CA ARG A 158 5.24 19.95 15.66
C ARG A 158 6.34 19.17 14.94
N SER A 159 5.95 18.25 14.06
CA SER A 159 6.90 17.47 13.27
C SER A 159 7.67 18.33 12.27
N GLY A 160 7.13 19.48 11.83
CA GLY A 160 7.86 20.49 11.05
C GLY A 160 8.54 19.96 9.80
N TYR A 161 7.94 18.96 9.14
CA TYR A 161 8.52 18.24 7.99
C TYR A 161 9.90 17.58 8.26
N MET A 162 10.18 17.25 9.52
CA MET A 162 11.41 16.57 9.92
C MET A 162 11.34 15.07 9.61
N GLU A 163 12.46 14.53 9.14
CA GLU A 163 12.62 13.09 8.91
C GLU A 163 13.46 12.47 10.04
N LEU A 164 12.79 11.78 10.97
CA LEU A 164 13.47 11.09 12.05
C LEU A 164 14.09 9.77 11.57
N HIS A 165 15.37 9.56 11.86
CA HIS A 165 16.11 8.39 11.38
C HIS A 165 15.48 7.04 11.73
N ASN A 166 14.94 6.90 12.95
CA ASN A 166 14.28 5.67 13.40
C ASN A 166 12.99 5.39 12.63
N VAL A 167 12.18 6.42 12.36
CA VAL A 167 10.95 6.31 11.55
C VAL A 167 11.31 5.97 10.11
N ALA A 168 12.28 6.68 9.53
CA ALA A 168 12.77 6.42 8.19
C ALA A 168 13.33 5.00 8.03
N ALA A 169 14.06 4.48 9.03
CA ALA A 169 14.59 3.12 9.02
C ALA A 169 13.47 2.06 9.00
N VAL A 170 12.40 2.26 9.79
CA VAL A 170 11.24 1.36 9.80
C VAL A 170 10.52 1.38 8.45
N VAL A 171 10.23 2.58 7.93
CA VAL A 171 9.60 2.75 6.61
C VAL A 171 10.46 2.13 5.51
N GLY A 172 11.77 2.37 5.56
CA GLY A 172 12.74 1.79 4.61
C GLY A 172 12.75 0.27 4.62
N GLY A 173 12.61 -0.37 5.78
CA GLY A 173 12.47 -1.84 5.88
C GLY A 173 11.20 -2.37 5.21
N ILE A 174 10.07 -1.68 5.39
CA ILE A 174 8.79 -2.05 4.77
C ILE A 174 8.87 -1.88 3.25
N VAL A 175 9.35 -0.73 2.78
CA VAL A 175 9.50 -0.43 1.34
C VAL A 175 10.49 -1.40 0.68
N ALA A 176 11.60 -1.74 1.34
CA ALA A 176 12.54 -2.72 0.84
C ALA A 176 11.88 -4.09 0.63
N GLN A 177 11.06 -4.54 1.59
CA GLN A 177 10.35 -5.80 1.44
C GLN A 177 9.32 -5.76 0.31
N GLU A 178 8.51 -4.71 0.19
CA GLU A 178 7.57 -4.55 -0.94
C GLU A 178 8.32 -4.52 -2.28
N THR A 179 9.48 -3.87 -2.33
CA THR A 179 10.34 -3.83 -3.52
C THR A 179 10.84 -5.23 -3.90
N ILE A 180 11.26 -6.05 -2.93
CA ILE A 180 11.67 -7.45 -3.17
C ILE A 180 10.51 -8.26 -3.74
N LYS A 181 9.28 -8.07 -3.25
CA LYS A 181 8.09 -8.77 -3.80
C LYS A 181 7.87 -8.42 -5.27
N LEU A 182 7.99 -7.13 -5.61
CA LEU A 182 7.85 -6.65 -6.99
C LEU A 182 8.97 -7.14 -7.90
N ILE A 183 10.21 -7.21 -7.44
CA ILE A 183 11.34 -7.68 -8.26
C ILE A 183 11.27 -9.20 -8.49
N THR A 184 10.92 -9.95 -7.45
CA THR A 184 10.94 -11.42 -7.49
C THR A 184 9.66 -12.02 -8.06
N HIS A 185 8.59 -11.22 -8.17
CA HIS A 185 7.24 -11.70 -8.43
C HIS A 185 6.80 -12.79 -7.44
N GLN A 186 7.34 -12.76 -6.22
CA GLN A 186 7.00 -13.67 -5.13
C GLN A 186 6.29 -12.91 -4.01
N TYR A 187 5.33 -13.58 -3.37
CA TYR A 187 4.39 -12.98 -2.41
C TYR A 187 3.47 -11.92 -3.04
N VAL A 188 2.53 -11.41 -2.24
CA VAL A 188 1.54 -10.42 -2.67
C VAL A 188 1.96 -9.06 -2.13
N PRO A 189 2.22 -8.06 -3.00
CA PRO A 189 2.47 -6.70 -2.54
C PRO A 189 1.20 -6.10 -1.92
N GLN A 190 1.37 -5.12 -1.05
CA GLN A 190 0.24 -4.33 -0.55
C GLN A 190 -0.39 -3.54 -1.71
N ASN A 191 -1.72 -3.47 -1.74
CA ASN A 191 -2.48 -2.79 -2.79
C ASN A 191 -3.23 -1.59 -2.19
N GLY A 192 -2.77 -0.36 -2.44
CA GLY A 192 -3.41 0.86 -1.94
C GLY A 192 -2.49 1.65 -1.01
N ILE A 193 -3.03 2.12 0.12
CA ILE A 193 -2.36 3.07 1.01
C ILE A 193 -1.91 2.35 2.30
N CYS A 194 -0.69 2.63 2.76
CA CYS A 194 -0.18 2.19 4.05
C CYS A 194 0.19 3.42 4.89
N ILE A 195 -0.43 3.57 6.06
CA ILE A 195 -0.16 4.66 7.01
C ILE A 195 0.51 4.09 8.24
N ILE A 196 1.58 4.76 8.67
CA ILE A 196 2.36 4.37 9.84
C ILE A 196 2.46 5.59 10.74
N ASP A 197 1.96 5.43 11.96
CA ASP A 197 2.10 6.39 13.04
C ASP A 197 2.91 5.74 14.16
N THR A 198 4.19 6.10 14.22
CA THR A 198 5.12 5.56 15.21
C THR A 198 4.93 6.14 16.61
N ALA A 199 4.24 7.28 16.76
CA ALA A 199 3.96 7.84 18.08
C ALA A 199 2.91 7.00 18.81
N ASN A 200 1.91 6.52 18.07
CA ASN A 200 0.82 5.70 18.59
C ASN A 200 0.99 4.18 18.32
N ASN A 201 2.11 3.76 17.73
CA ASN A 201 2.37 2.37 17.31
C ASN A 201 1.27 1.80 16.37
N LEU A 202 0.75 2.64 15.48
CA LEU A 202 -0.28 2.27 14.53
C LEU A 202 0.35 1.99 13.16
N LEU A 203 -0.02 0.85 12.58
CA LEU A 203 0.26 0.51 11.18
C LEU A 203 -1.03 0.03 10.54
N ALA A 204 -1.54 0.82 9.61
CA ALA A 204 -2.78 0.55 8.90
C ALA A 204 -2.49 0.35 7.41
N ALA A 205 -2.80 -0.84 6.90
CA ALA A 205 -2.64 -1.19 5.49
C ALA A 205 -4.02 -1.27 4.84
N VAL A 206 -4.42 -0.19 4.18
CA VAL A 206 -5.71 -0.06 3.52
C VAL A 206 -5.63 -0.72 2.16
N LYS A 207 -6.45 -1.76 1.96
CA LYS A 207 -6.46 -2.55 0.73
C LYS A 207 -7.53 -2.03 -0.23
N ALA A 208 -7.15 -1.89 -1.51
CA ALA A 208 -8.07 -1.78 -2.64
C ALA A 208 -8.59 -3.15 -3.08
#